data_AF-A0A7V4W593-F1
#
_entry.id   AF-A0A7V4W593-F1
#
_cell.length_a   1.000
_cell.length_b   1.000
_cell.length_c   1.000
_cell.angle_alpha   90.00
_cell.angle_beta   90.00
_cell.angle_gamma   90.00
#
_symmetry.space_group_name_H-M   'P 1'
#
loop_
_entity.id
_entity.type
_entity.pdbx_description
1 polymer ?
#
loop_
_entity_poly.entity_id
_entity_poly.type
_entity_poly.pdbx_seq_one_letter_code
_entity_poly.pdbx_strand_id
1 'polypeptide(L)'
;MSGCRRARAAWIAVLVFMTLATAAAEKVPGTVVAEFSTDLKTPMGLTWDGDRLWLADLESATLSAVNPSTGRIERTLEAPGYQPMGLAWDGKVLWVVDGAEKTAYAVDPASGLTVRSLPLDTDAPEGIGWDGAALWTLDARGSGLVRVDRNDGTTFRSFPCPTCGPGRRGQGIGLAFDGRCLFVSDRTTDAIYRVDPGTGAVLDQFPSPGPYPTGLAWDGAHLWCADFETRKLYRLSVDRRAPYVRRSPKKESVVYREAWRNFGPGTVKTLDVYIAVPQDLPNQTLLAPPRFTPEPHGFVTDRWGQRCAHWRFRDVGPGQEVRASMEVLAELYQVRWFVDPERVGSLSEIPEEIRRTYTQNNSKLVLDDPVIRRAVEEALGGEKNPFWMAWKINRHIQEKMHYELVGGWNVAPTVLSRGSGSCSEYTFVMLAMCHAAGLPARYAGSVVIRGDDASRDDVFHRWVEVYLPNYGWFPVDPSGGDSPVPAESAAFFGGLDNRFLITTLGAGDSETLGWDYNSNAAWTAMGRVKVQQWKDGLWSPSGKKSEPRPVGTPGGLSCEPGTGD
;
A
#
# COMPACT_ATOMS: atom_id res chain seq x y z
N MET A 1 64.99 40.06 -2.39
CA MET A 1 63.56 39.70 -2.25
C MET A 1 62.96 39.54 -3.65
N SER A 2 61.96 38.67 -3.79
CA SER A 2 61.14 38.37 -4.98
C SER A 2 61.83 37.81 -6.23
N GLY A 3 62.02 36.48 -6.25
CA GLY A 3 62.22 35.68 -7.46
C GLY A 3 60.92 35.01 -7.88
N CYS A 4 60.33 35.49 -8.97
CA CYS A 4 59.09 34.99 -9.60
C CYS A 4 59.31 33.60 -10.22
N ARG A 5 58.54 32.59 -9.79
CA ARG A 5 58.44 31.28 -10.48
C ARG A 5 57.05 31.13 -11.08
N ARG A 6 57.00 31.05 -12.42
CA ARG A 6 55.81 30.71 -13.22
C ARG A 6 55.41 29.26 -12.95
N ALA A 7 54.20 29.03 -12.43
CA ALA A 7 53.59 27.72 -12.37
C ALA A 7 52.95 27.39 -13.74
N ARG A 8 53.31 26.25 -14.32
CA ARG A 8 52.66 25.69 -15.51
C ARG A 8 51.34 25.05 -15.09
N ALA A 9 50.23 25.47 -15.67
CA ALA A 9 48.94 24.81 -15.52
C ALA A 9 48.93 23.53 -16.36
N ALA A 10 48.80 22.37 -15.71
CA ALA A 10 48.51 21.11 -16.36
C ALA A 10 46.98 20.95 -16.44
N TRP A 11 46.45 20.93 -17.66
CA TRP A 11 45.04 20.63 -17.91
C TRP A 11 44.85 19.12 -17.91
N ILE A 12 44.22 18.57 -16.87
CA ILE A 12 43.71 17.20 -16.86
C ILE A 12 42.32 17.24 -17.48
N ALA A 13 42.20 16.78 -18.72
CA ALA A 13 40.91 16.55 -19.36
C ALA A 13 40.27 15.31 -18.70
N VAL A 14 39.26 15.54 -17.85
CA VAL A 14 38.40 14.47 -17.33
C VAL A 14 37.39 14.13 -18.42
N LEU A 15 37.65 13.03 -19.13
CA LEU A 15 36.70 12.39 -20.04
C LEU A 15 35.56 11.80 -19.21
N VAL A 16 34.42 12.50 -19.15
CA VAL A 16 33.17 11.98 -18.62
C VAL A 16 32.58 11.03 -19.67
N PHE A 17 32.78 9.73 -19.49
CA PHE A 17 31.98 8.73 -20.18
C PHE A 17 30.57 8.74 -19.59
N MET A 18 29.63 9.46 -20.23
CA MET A 18 28.21 9.22 -20.03
C MET A 18 27.85 7.91 -20.73
N THR A 19 27.98 6.80 -20.02
CA THR A 19 27.25 5.59 -20.39
C THR A 19 25.78 5.84 -20.06
N LEU A 20 24.97 6.10 -21.09
CA LEU A 20 23.53 5.92 -21.05
C LEU A 20 23.25 4.45 -20.73
N ALA A 21 23.24 4.11 -19.44
CA ALA A 21 22.62 2.88 -18.99
C ALA A 21 21.13 3.05 -19.24
N THR A 22 20.62 2.40 -20.29
CA THR A 22 19.19 2.08 -20.36
C THR A 22 18.85 1.36 -19.07
N ALA A 23 18.12 2.02 -18.17
CA ALA A 23 17.64 1.39 -16.95
C ALA A 23 16.84 0.15 -17.36
N ALA A 24 17.40 -1.04 -17.17
CA ALA A 24 16.64 -2.26 -17.31
C ALA A 24 15.43 -2.12 -16.39
N ALA A 25 14.22 -2.29 -16.93
CA ALA A 25 13.01 -2.24 -16.14
C ALA A 25 13.17 -3.15 -14.92
N GLU A 26 13.07 -2.55 -13.73
CA GLU A 26 13.30 -3.26 -12.48
C GLU A 26 12.31 -4.42 -12.38
N LYS A 27 12.84 -5.64 -12.23
CA LYS A 27 11.99 -6.84 -12.05
C LYS A 27 11.45 -6.81 -10.63
N VAL A 28 10.15 -6.62 -10.52
CA VAL A 28 9.40 -6.59 -9.26
C VAL A 28 8.28 -7.63 -9.33
N PRO A 29 7.58 -7.93 -8.22
CA PRO A 29 6.46 -8.85 -8.27
C PRO A 29 5.40 -8.39 -9.28
N GLY A 30 4.99 -9.32 -10.14
CA GLY A 30 4.04 -9.08 -11.23
C GLY A 30 4.64 -8.66 -12.57
N THR A 31 5.96 -8.48 -12.68
CA THR A 31 6.61 -8.23 -13.99
C THR A 31 6.45 -9.45 -14.89
N VAL A 32 5.84 -9.30 -16.06
CA VAL A 32 5.71 -10.36 -17.07
C VAL A 32 7.09 -10.71 -17.64
N VAL A 33 7.48 -11.98 -17.51
CA VAL A 33 8.74 -12.55 -18.00
C VAL A 33 8.53 -13.30 -19.33
N ALA A 34 7.36 -13.90 -19.50
CA ALA A 34 6.92 -14.51 -20.76
C ALA A 34 5.39 -14.56 -20.81
N GLU A 35 4.83 -14.59 -22.01
CA GLU A 35 3.41 -14.80 -22.24
C GLU A 35 3.19 -15.78 -23.39
N PHE A 36 2.12 -16.58 -23.31
CA PHE A 36 1.76 -17.57 -24.31
C PHE A 36 0.25 -17.52 -24.54
N SER A 37 -0.18 -17.44 -25.79
CA SER A 37 -1.60 -17.63 -26.12
C SER A 37 -1.99 -19.10 -25.97
N THR A 38 -3.22 -19.34 -25.54
CA THR A 38 -3.81 -20.68 -25.47
C THR A 38 -5.08 -20.75 -26.31
N ASP A 39 -5.31 -21.89 -26.95
CA ASP A 39 -6.54 -22.17 -27.69
C ASP A 39 -7.69 -22.63 -26.76
N LEU A 40 -7.41 -22.78 -25.46
CA LEU A 40 -8.43 -23.05 -24.45
C LEU A 40 -9.43 -21.90 -24.38
N LYS A 41 -10.70 -22.23 -24.23
CA LYS A 41 -11.78 -21.27 -24.36
C LYS A 41 -12.05 -20.52 -23.06
N THR A 42 -11.99 -21.25 -21.95
CA THR A 42 -12.28 -20.82 -20.58
C THR A 42 -11.29 -21.45 -19.60
N PRO A 43 -10.00 -21.04 -19.62
CA PRO A 43 -9.01 -21.55 -18.67
C PRO A 43 -9.31 -21.06 -17.24
N MET A 44 -9.56 -21.99 -16.32
CA MET A 44 -9.97 -21.68 -14.93
C MET A 44 -8.95 -22.10 -13.88
N GLY A 45 -8.26 -23.23 -14.09
CA GLY A 45 -7.30 -23.79 -13.13
C GLY A 45 -5.94 -23.94 -13.74
N LEU A 46 -4.89 -23.77 -12.93
CA LEU A 46 -3.51 -23.90 -13.36
C LEU A 46 -2.71 -24.59 -12.25
N THR A 47 -1.83 -25.53 -12.59
CA THR A 47 -0.86 -26.08 -11.64
C THR A 47 0.45 -26.46 -12.33
N TRP A 48 1.47 -26.78 -11.53
CA TRP A 48 2.80 -27.20 -12.00
C TRP A 48 3.13 -28.57 -11.41
N ASP A 49 3.41 -29.56 -12.26
CA ASP A 49 3.66 -30.94 -11.83
C ASP A 49 5.16 -31.25 -11.55
N GLY A 50 6.05 -30.28 -11.81
CA GLY A 50 7.50 -30.47 -11.76
C GLY A 50 8.16 -30.50 -13.15
N ASP A 51 7.40 -30.68 -14.22
CA ASP A 51 7.84 -30.71 -15.62
C ASP A 51 6.96 -29.87 -16.55
N ARG A 52 5.64 -29.91 -16.34
CA ARG A 52 4.61 -29.31 -17.19
C ARG A 52 3.66 -28.45 -16.38
N LEU A 53 3.10 -27.44 -17.05
CA LEU A 53 1.92 -26.76 -16.56
C LEU A 53 0.68 -27.59 -16.91
N TRP A 54 -0.30 -27.62 -16.02
CA TRP A 54 -1.60 -28.23 -16.30
C TRP A 54 -2.69 -27.18 -16.19
N LEU A 55 -3.55 -27.12 -17.21
CA LEU A 55 -4.66 -26.17 -17.31
C LEU A 55 -5.99 -26.91 -17.29
N ALA A 56 -6.92 -26.42 -16.48
CA ALA A 56 -8.33 -26.84 -16.53
C ALA A 56 -9.10 -25.87 -17.43
N ASP A 57 -9.81 -26.40 -18.41
CA ASP A 57 -10.71 -25.63 -19.26
C ASP A 57 -12.16 -25.99 -18.95
N LEU A 58 -12.90 -24.98 -18.49
CA LEU A 58 -14.27 -25.13 -18.04
C LEU A 58 -15.23 -25.47 -19.20
N GLU A 59 -15.07 -24.84 -20.36
CA GLU A 59 -16.03 -25.02 -21.46
C GLU A 59 -15.89 -26.40 -22.12
N SER A 60 -14.67 -26.90 -22.30
CA SER A 60 -14.42 -28.22 -22.87
C SER A 60 -14.43 -29.36 -21.85
N ALA A 61 -14.48 -29.05 -20.55
CA ALA A 61 -14.31 -30.02 -19.46
C ALA A 61 -13.05 -30.87 -19.63
N THR A 62 -11.90 -30.23 -19.85
CA THR A 62 -10.62 -30.92 -20.08
C THR A 62 -9.49 -30.44 -19.18
N LEU A 63 -8.49 -31.30 -18.99
CA LEU A 63 -7.21 -31.01 -18.35
C LEU A 63 -6.10 -31.11 -19.39
N SER A 64 -5.44 -30.00 -19.70
CA SER A 64 -4.42 -29.92 -20.74
C SER A 64 -3.03 -29.67 -20.17
N ALA A 65 -2.08 -30.57 -20.48
CA ALA A 65 -0.67 -30.41 -20.15
C ALA A 65 -0.01 -29.49 -21.18
N VAL A 66 0.68 -28.47 -20.70
CA VAL A 66 1.27 -27.39 -21.47
C VAL A 66 2.77 -27.31 -21.21
N ASN A 67 3.53 -27.22 -22.29
CA ASN A 67 4.97 -27.03 -22.24
C ASN A 67 5.31 -25.62 -21.73
N PRO A 68 6.01 -25.45 -20.60
CA PRO A 68 6.26 -24.14 -20.01
C PRO A 68 7.21 -23.26 -20.83
N SER A 69 7.98 -23.83 -21.76
CA SER A 69 8.91 -23.07 -22.61
C SER A 69 8.26 -22.56 -23.89
N THR A 70 7.21 -23.22 -24.37
CA THR A 70 6.60 -22.92 -25.68
C THR A 70 5.11 -22.56 -25.61
N GLY A 71 4.44 -22.82 -24.49
CA GLY A 71 3.01 -22.63 -24.32
C GLY A 71 2.13 -23.62 -25.10
N ARG A 72 2.72 -24.63 -25.74
CA ARG A 72 1.97 -25.61 -26.54
C ARG A 72 1.34 -26.67 -25.66
N ILE A 73 0.08 -27.00 -25.94
CA ILE A 73 -0.60 -28.16 -25.38
C ILE A 73 0.02 -29.43 -25.97
N GLU A 74 0.51 -30.32 -25.11
CA GLU A 74 1.16 -31.57 -25.50
C GLU A 74 0.26 -32.79 -25.26
N ARG A 75 -0.68 -32.67 -24.33
CA ARG A 75 -1.62 -33.73 -23.96
C ARG A 75 -2.89 -33.12 -23.39
N THR A 76 -4.02 -33.75 -23.66
CA THR A 76 -5.31 -33.39 -23.07
C THR A 76 -5.97 -34.64 -22.49
N LEU A 77 -6.54 -34.50 -21.31
CA LEU A 77 -7.35 -35.49 -20.61
C LEU A 77 -8.77 -34.95 -20.47
N GLU A 78 -9.74 -35.84 -20.41
CA GLU A 78 -11.09 -35.46 -19.96
C GLU A 78 -11.04 -35.15 -18.46
N ALA A 79 -11.73 -34.09 -18.04
CA ALA A 79 -11.91 -33.83 -16.62
C ALA A 79 -12.89 -34.88 -16.02
N PRO A 80 -12.72 -35.28 -14.75
CA PRO A 80 -13.63 -36.22 -14.10
C PRO A 80 -15.08 -35.73 -13.98
N GLY A 81 -15.26 -34.41 -13.94
CA GLY A 81 -16.56 -33.73 -13.86
C GLY A 81 -16.69 -32.65 -14.94
N TYR A 82 -17.86 -32.02 -14.99
CA TYR A 82 -18.25 -31.09 -16.06
C TYR A 82 -17.94 -29.63 -15.76
N GLN A 83 -17.57 -29.29 -14.52
CA GLN A 83 -17.22 -27.93 -14.12
C GLN A 83 -15.81 -27.85 -13.51
N PRO A 84 -14.74 -28.22 -14.25
CA PRO A 84 -13.40 -28.15 -13.71
C PRO A 84 -12.98 -26.70 -13.49
N MET A 85 -12.66 -26.37 -12.23
CA MET A 85 -12.26 -25.04 -11.78
C MET A 85 -10.75 -25.03 -11.50
N GLY A 86 -10.32 -24.99 -10.24
CA GLY A 86 -8.92 -24.96 -9.85
C GLY A 86 -8.18 -26.29 -10.05
N LEU A 87 -6.84 -26.20 -10.13
CA LEU A 87 -5.93 -27.35 -10.16
C LEU A 87 -4.82 -27.22 -9.11
N ALA A 88 -4.46 -28.33 -8.48
CA ALA A 88 -3.29 -28.44 -7.61
C ALA A 88 -2.51 -29.73 -7.88
N TRP A 89 -1.21 -29.69 -7.65
CA TRP A 89 -0.33 -30.86 -7.72
C TRP A 89 0.20 -31.19 -6.33
N ASP A 90 -0.01 -32.42 -5.87
CA ASP A 90 0.44 -32.87 -4.54
C ASP A 90 1.82 -33.56 -4.55
N GLY A 91 2.48 -33.60 -5.70
CA GLY A 91 3.70 -34.38 -5.93
C GLY A 91 3.45 -35.73 -6.62
N LYS A 92 2.19 -36.15 -6.77
CA LYS A 92 1.84 -37.45 -7.37
C LYS A 92 0.61 -37.42 -8.28
N VAL A 93 -0.44 -36.68 -7.92
CA VAL A 93 -1.71 -36.62 -8.65
C VAL A 93 -2.18 -35.19 -8.84
N LEU A 94 -2.95 -34.96 -9.89
CA LEU A 94 -3.63 -33.70 -10.14
C LEU A 94 -4.92 -33.68 -9.33
N TRP A 95 -5.05 -32.71 -8.43
CA TRP A 95 -6.30 -32.41 -7.76
C TRP A 95 -7.07 -31.37 -8.57
N VAL A 96 -8.27 -31.72 -9.01
CA VAL A 96 -9.18 -30.81 -9.72
C VAL A 96 -10.45 -30.61 -8.91
N VAL A 97 -10.85 -29.37 -8.72
CA VAL A 97 -12.16 -29.02 -8.15
C VAL A 97 -13.21 -29.06 -9.25
N ASP A 98 -14.28 -29.82 -9.03
CA ASP A 98 -15.53 -29.61 -9.75
C ASP A 98 -16.44 -28.69 -8.93
N GLY A 99 -16.73 -27.52 -9.50
CA GLY A 99 -17.51 -26.48 -8.81
C GLY A 99 -18.99 -26.82 -8.64
N ALA A 100 -19.56 -27.66 -9.53
CA ALA A 100 -20.97 -28.06 -9.48
C ALA A 100 -21.17 -29.19 -8.47
N GLU A 101 -20.29 -30.19 -8.50
CA GLU A 101 -20.35 -31.38 -7.63
C GLU A 101 -19.74 -31.13 -6.24
N LYS A 102 -19.15 -29.94 -6.03
CA LYS A 102 -18.47 -29.55 -4.78
C LYS A 102 -17.46 -30.61 -4.32
N THR A 103 -16.70 -31.14 -5.27
CA THR A 103 -15.83 -32.30 -5.05
C THR A 103 -14.45 -32.03 -5.63
N ALA A 104 -13.40 -32.38 -4.89
CA ALA A 104 -12.05 -32.45 -5.41
C ALA A 104 -11.74 -33.88 -5.89
N TYR A 105 -11.40 -34.04 -7.15
CA TYR A 105 -10.99 -35.32 -7.73
C TYR A 105 -9.47 -35.39 -7.85
N ALA A 106 -8.87 -36.50 -7.43
CA ALA A 106 -7.47 -36.79 -7.68
C ALA A 106 -7.33 -37.63 -8.94
N VAL A 107 -6.66 -37.10 -9.94
CA VAL A 107 -6.46 -37.69 -11.26
C VAL A 107 -5.01 -38.08 -11.42
N ASP A 108 -4.76 -39.32 -11.82
CA ASP A 108 -3.43 -39.74 -12.26
C ASP A 108 -3.15 -39.15 -13.65
N PRO A 109 -2.18 -38.23 -13.80
CA PRO A 109 -1.90 -37.58 -15.09
C PRO A 109 -1.40 -38.57 -16.16
N ALA A 110 -0.84 -39.71 -15.76
CA ALA A 110 -0.31 -40.71 -16.69
C ALA A 110 -1.43 -41.49 -17.38
N SER A 111 -2.44 -41.92 -16.62
CA SER A 111 -3.56 -42.73 -17.14
C SER A 111 -4.83 -41.94 -17.44
N GLY A 112 -5.01 -40.76 -16.82
CA GLY A 112 -6.27 -40.01 -16.82
C GLY A 112 -7.33 -40.57 -15.86
N LEU A 113 -6.98 -41.58 -15.05
CA LEU A 113 -7.93 -42.19 -14.12
C LEU A 113 -8.12 -41.32 -12.88
N THR A 114 -9.37 -41.13 -12.48
CA THR A 114 -9.73 -40.63 -11.15
C THR A 114 -9.44 -41.71 -10.12
N VAL A 115 -8.38 -41.51 -9.33
CA VAL A 115 -7.96 -42.46 -8.29
C VAL A 115 -8.59 -42.17 -6.94
N ARG A 116 -9.19 -40.98 -6.77
CA ARG A 116 -9.88 -40.56 -5.55
C ARG A 116 -10.88 -39.45 -5.83
N SER A 117 -11.96 -39.42 -5.05
CA SER A 117 -12.85 -38.27 -4.92
C SER A 117 -12.92 -37.83 -3.45
N LEU A 118 -13.05 -36.53 -3.23
CA LEU A 118 -13.08 -35.90 -1.92
C LEU A 118 -14.18 -34.83 -1.90
N PRO A 119 -15.32 -35.08 -1.23
CA PRO A 119 -16.35 -34.07 -1.04
C PRO A 119 -15.78 -32.86 -0.29
N LEU A 120 -16.16 -31.65 -0.71
CA LEU A 120 -15.74 -30.40 -0.08
C LEU A 120 -16.91 -29.78 0.68
N ASP A 121 -16.68 -29.44 1.94
CA ASP A 121 -17.65 -28.69 2.77
C ASP A 121 -17.56 -27.20 2.44
N THR A 122 -17.95 -26.85 1.21
CA THR A 122 -17.91 -25.49 0.66
C THR A 122 -19.13 -25.23 -0.23
N ASP A 123 -19.58 -23.99 -0.32
CA ASP A 123 -20.76 -23.63 -1.09
C ASP A 123 -20.51 -23.44 -2.58
N ALA A 124 -19.35 -22.90 -2.94
CA ALA A 124 -18.91 -22.73 -4.33
C ALA A 124 -17.38 -22.82 -4.41
N PRO A 125 -16.81 -24.04 -4.46
CA PRO A 125 -15.37 -24.20 -4.56
C PRO A 125 -14.88 -23.78 -5.95
N GLU A 126 -13.87 -22.92 -5.99
CA GLU A 126 -13.25 -22.44 -7.24
C GLU A 126 -11.78 -22.84 -7.33
N GLY A 127 -10.88 -22.03 -6.78
CA GLY A 127 -9.45 -22.29 -6.77
C GLY A 127 -9.05 -23.36 -5.77
N ILE A 128 -8.03 -24.15 -6.10
CA ILE A 128 -7.40 -25.13 -5.19
C ILE A 128 -5.87 -25.01 -5.27
N GLY A 129 -5.21 -25.20 -4.14
CA GLY A 129 -3.74 -25.19 -4.01
C GLY A 129 -3.26 -26.26 -3.04
N TRP A 130 -1.99 -26.62 -3.11
CA TRP A 130 -1.36 -27.62 -2.23
C TRP A 130 -0.22 -26.99 -1.45
N ASP A 131 -0.23 -27.07 -0.12
CA ASP A 131 0.80 -26.46 0.73
C ASP A 131 1.92 -27.42 1.16
N GLY A 132 1.94 -28.63 0.61
CA GLY A 132 2.84 -29.70 1.05
C GLY A 132 2.25 -30.64 2.12
N ALA A 133 1.14 -30.26 2.76
CA ALA A 133 0.49 -31.05 3.80
C ALA A 133 -1.04 -31.15 3.65
N ALA A 134 -1.70 -30.09 3.21
CA ALA A 134 -3.14 -29.98 3.07
C ALA A 134 -3.52 -29.26 1.76
N LEU A 135 -4.77 -29.46 1.34
CA LEU A 135 -5.35 -28.71 0.24
C LEU A 135 -5.87 -27.39 0.78
N TRP A 136 -5.71 -26.33 -0.01
CA TRP A 136 -6.39 -25.07 0.18
C TRP A 136 -7.43 -24.95 -0.91
N THR A 137 -8.66 -24.60 -0.56
CA THR A 137 -9.68 -24.25 -1.56
C THR A 137 -10.30 -22.91 -1.20
N LEU A 138 -10.76 -22.18 -2.20
CA LEU A 138 -11.57 -21.01 -1.97
C LEU A 138 -13.04 -21.38 -2.09
N ASP A 139 -13.84 -20.98 -1.10
CA ASP A 139 -15.29 -20.95 -1.20
C ASP A 139 -15.74 -19.53 -1.60
N ALA A 140 -16.09 -19.35 -2.88
CA ALA A 140 -16.51 -18.05 -3.42
C ALA A 140 -17.82 -17.55 -2.78
N ARG A 141 -18.72 -18.44 -2.36
CA ARG A 141 -19.96 -18.06 -1.67
C ARG A 141 -19.72 -17.91 -0.17
N GLY A 142 -19.02 -18.86 0.45
CA GLY A 142 -18.61 -18.79 1.86
C GLY A 142 -17.61 -17.65 2.16
N SER A 143 -17.05 -17.02 1.12
CA SER A 143 -16.15 -15.87 1.20
C SER A 143 -14.84 -16.17 1.95
N GLY A 144 -14.35 -17.40 1.83
CA GLY A 144 -13.25 -17.91 2.65
C GLY A 144 -12.18 -18.69 1.87
N LEU A 145 -10.93 -18.48 2.25
CA LEU A 145 -9.80 -19.37 2.01
C LEU A 145 -9.84 -20.47 3.07
N VAL A 146 -10.21 -21.69 2.68
CA VAL A 146 -10.34 -22.82 3.60
C VAL A 146 -9.21 -23.82 3.39
N ARG A 147 -8.68 -24.35 4.49
CA ARG A 147 -7.69 -25.42 4.52
C ARG A 147 -8.39 -26.73 4.85
N VAL A 148 -8.21 -27.70 3.95
CA VAL A 148 -8.94 -28.96 3.90
C VAL A 148 -7.97 -30.12 4.04
N ASP A 149 -8.31 -31.08 4.91
CA ASP A 149 -7.55 -32.31 5.01
C ASP A 149 -7.75 -33.14 3.74
N ARG A 150 -6.64 -33.48 3.07
CA ARG A 150 -6.69 -34.23 1.81
C ARG A 150 -7.27 -35.64 1.96
N ASN A 151 -7.39 -36.14 3.17
CA ASN A 151 -7.82 -37.51 3.44
C ASN A 151 -9.33 -37.64 3.58
N ASP A 152 -9.99 -36.68 4.18
CA ASP A 152 -11.43 -36.79 4.48
C ASP A 152 -12.25 -35.57 4.08
N GLY A 153 -11.62 -34.47 3.64
CA GLY A 153 -12.32 -33.28 3.18
C GLY A 153 -12.72 -32.35 4.33
N THR A 154 -12.27 -32.64 5.55
CA THR A 154 -12.61 -31.82 6.72
C THR A 154 -11.92 -30.46 6.63
N THR A 155 -12.72 -29.39 6.73
CA THR A 155 -12.21 -28.03 6.91
C THR A 155 -11.76 -27.84 8.36
N PHE A 156 -10.50 -27.48 8.57
CA PHE A 156 -9.96 -27.27 9.92
C PHE A 156 -9.32 -25.89 10.12
N ARG A 157 -9.34 -25.05 9.09
CA ARG A 157 -8.95 -23.63 9.16
C ARG A 157 -9.63 -22.85 8.04
N SER A 158 -10.03 -21.62 8.34
CA SER A 158 -10.63 -20.70 7.37
C SER A 158 -10.20 -19.27 7.66
N PHE A 159 -9.94 -18.51 6.61
CA PHE A 159 -9.70 -17.07 6.64
C PHE A 159 -10.59 -16.37 5.62
N PRO A 160 -10.94 -15.10 5.81
CA PRO A 160 -11.55 -14.30 4.75
C PRO A 160 -10.67 -14.32 3.50
N CYS A 161 -11.29 -14.43 2.32
CA CYS A 161 -10.55 -14.19 1.09
C CYS A 161 -10.08 -12.72 1.00
N PRO A 162 -9.04 -12.37 0.21
CA PRO A 162 -8.47 -11.03 0.20
C PRO A 162 -9.50 -9.92 -0.07
N THR A 163 -10.42 -10.16 -1.02
CA THR A 163 -11.42 -9.18 -1.47
C THR A 163 -12.79 -9.36 -0.80
N CYS A 164 -12.90 -10.32 0.12
CA CYS A 164 -14.13 -10.64 0.84
C CYS A 164 -14.34 -9.69 2.02
N GLY A 165 -15.60 -9.36 2.30
CA GLY A 165 -16.01 -8.56 3.45
C GLY A 165 -17.53 -8.43 3.53
N PRO A 166 -18.08 -7.59 4.43
CA PRO A 166 -19.53 -7.42 4.56
C PRO A 166 -20.20 -7.11 3.21
N GLY A 167 -21.01 -8.04 2.71
CA GLY A 167 -21.72 -7.92 1.42
C GLY A 167 -20.86 -8.11 0.17
N ARG A 168 -19.55 -8.42 0.30
CA ARG A 168 -18.62 -8.61 -0.82
C ARG A 168 -18.11 -10.05 -0.88
N ARG A 169 -18.16 -10.63 -2.07
CA ARG A 169 -17.74 -12.01 -2.37
C ARG A 169 -16.59 -11.98 -3.38
N GLY A 170 -15.63 -12.90 -3.24
CA GLY A 170 -14.58 -13.11 -4.25
C GLY A 170 -15.13 -13.81 -5.49
N GLN A 171 -14.50 -13.60 -6.64
CA GLN A 171 -14.86 -14.24 -7.91
C GLN A 171 -13.61 -14.56 -8.75
N GLY A 172 -13.61 -15.70 -9.43
CA GLY A 172 -12.62 -16.03 -10.45
C GLY A 172 -11.22 -16.20 -9.85
N ILE A 173 -11.12 -17.03 -8.82
CA ILE A 173 -9.91 -17.08 -7.98
C ILE A 173 -9.11 -18.35 -8.24
N GLY A 174 -7.80 -18.19 -8.45
CA GLY A 174 -6.80 -19.25 -8.46
C GLY A 174 -5.90 -19.19 -7.24
N LEU A 175 -5.29 -20.33 -6.93
CA LEU A 175 -4.43 -20.51 -5.76
C LEU A 175 -3.11 -21.15 -6.16
N ALA A 176 -2.01 -20.61 -5.66
CA ALA A 176 -0.71 -21.25 -5.71
C ALA A 176 -0.02 -21.12 -4.35
N PHE A 177 0.88 -22.05 -4.03
CA PHE A 177 1.70 -21.99 -2.84
C PHE A 177 3.18 -21.99 -3.24
N ASP A 178 3.94 -21.01 -2.76
CA ASP A 178 5.36 -20.88 -3.12
C ASP A 178 6.32 -21.66 -2.20
N GLY A 179 5.78 -22.42 -1.26
CA GLY A 179 6.52 -23.05 -0.17
C GLY A 179 6.43 -22.28 1.15
N ARG A 180 5.92 -21.04 1.14
CA ARG A 180 5.79 -20.19 2.34
C ARG A 180 4.46 -19.43 2.40
N CYS A 181 4.07 -18.79 1.31
CA CYS A 181 2.90 -17.96 1.18
C CYS A 181 1.93 -18.53 0.14
N LEU A 182 0.64 -18.23 0.32
CA LEU A 182 -0.37 -18.44 -0.71
C LEU A 182 -0.36 -17.24 -1.67
N PHE A 183 -0.47 -17.50 -2.95
CA PHE A 183 -0.85 -16.52 -3.95
C PHE A 183 -2.31 -16.73 -4.32
N VAL A 184 -3.07 -15.64 -4.37
CA VAL A 184 -4.51 -15.63 -4.64
C VAL A 184 -4.78 -14.60 -5.73
N SER A 185 -5.29 -15.02 -6.88
CA SER A 185 -5.79 -14.10 -7.91
C SER A 185 -7.22 -13.69 -7.59
N ASP A 186 -7.64 -12.54 -8.09
CA ASP A 186 -9.01 -12.06 -7.97
C ASP A 186 -9.41 -11.25 -9.20
N ARG A 187 -10.55 -11.62 -9.81
CA ARG A 187 -11.13 -10.92 -10.97
C ARG A 187 -11.84 -9.62 -10.58
N THR A 188 -12.28 -9.45 -9.33
CA THR A 188 -12.99 -8.21 -8.96
C THR A 188 -12.06 -7.00 -8.99
N THR A 189 -10.77 -7.24 -8.71
CA THR A 189 -9.74 -6.22 -8.55
C THR A 189 -8.61 -6.32 -9.57
N ASP A 190 -8.69 -7.28 -10.50
CA ASP A 190 -7.66 -7.61 -11.49
C ASP A 190 -6.26 -7.66 -10.85
N ALA A 191 -6.16 -8.38 -9.74
CA ALA A 191 -4.97 -8.37 -8.89
C ALA A 191 -4.59 -9.77 -8.41
N ILE A 192 -3.33 -9.89 -8.01
CA ILE A 192 -2.78 -11.06 -7.34
C ILE A 192 -2.28 -10.63 -5.97
N TYR A 193 -2.72 -11.35 -4.95
CA TYR A 193 -2.43 -11.13 -3.54
C TYR A 193 -1.48 -12.20 -3.03
N ARG A 194 -0.52 -11.80 -2.20
CA ARG A 194 0.29 -12.72 -1.41
C ARG A 194 -0.23 -12.77 0.01
N VAL A 195 -0.59 -13.95 0.47
CA VAL A 195 -1.28 -14.19 1.74
C VAL A 195 -0.45 -15.10 2.63
N ASP A 196 -0.34 -14.72 3.91
CA ASP A 196 0.23 -15.58 4.94
C ASP A 196 -0.76 -16.70 5.32
N PRO A 197 -0.42 -17.98 5.14
CA PRO A 197 -1.33 -19.09 5.43
C PRO A 197 -1.54 -19.32 6.94
N GLY A 198 -0.69 -18.76 7.80
CA GLY A 198 -0.80 -18.90 9.25
C GLY A 198 -1.87 -17.98 9.85
N THR A 199 -2.04 -16.79 9.29
CA THR A 199 -2.86 -15.69 9.82
C THR A 199 -3.96 -15.21 8.87
N GLY A 200 -3.88 -15.54 7.57
CA GLY A 200 -4.75 -14.98 6.53
C GLY A 200 -4.38 -13.54 6.13
N ALA A 201 -3.27 -13.00 6.63
CA ALA A 201 -2.84 -11.65 6.35
C ALA A 201 -2.45 -11.48 4.87
N VAL A 202 -3.02 -10.47 4.19
CA VAL A 202 -2.53 -10.03 2.89
C VAL A 202 -1.24 -9.23 3.11
N LEU A 203 -0.11 -9.78 2.65
CA LEU A 203 1.23 -9.21 2.86
C LEU A 203 1.57 -8.13 1.84
N ASP A 204 1.19 -8.37 0.59
CA ASP A 204 1.33 -7.43 -0.52
C ASP A 204 0.44 -7.85 -1.70
N GLN A 205 0.37 -6.98 -2.72
CA GLN A 205 -0.41 -7.19 -3.93
C GLN A 205 0.24 -6.54 -5.15
N PHE A 206 -0.06 -7.08 -6.33
CA PHE A 206 0.30 -6.48 -7.61
C PHE A 206 -0.79 -6.73 -8.66
N PRO A 207 -0.93 -5.86 -9.68
CA PRO A 207 -1.91 -6.06 -10.74
C PRO A 207 -1.65 -7.36 -11.50
N SER A 208 -2.73 -8.04 -11.88
CA SER A 208 -2.68 -9.09 -12.88
C SER A 208 -2.25 -8.50 -14.24
N PRO A 209 -1.53 -9.27 -15.09
CA PRO A 209 -1.22 -8.84 -16.46
C PRO A 209 -2.45 -8.70 -17.37
N GLY A 210 -3.51 -9.46 -17.07
CA GLY A 210 -4.77 -9.45 -17.81
C GLY A 210 -5.96 -9.19 -16.88
N PRO A 211 -7.11 -8.83 -17.45
CA PRO A 211 -8.27 -8.43 -16.67
C PRO A 211 -8.95 -9.62 -16.01
N TYR A 212 -8.81 -10.87 -16.46
CA TYR A 212 -9.51 -12.02 -15.87
C TYR A 212 -8.54 -13.07 -15.35
N PRO A 213 -7.74 -12.76 -14.32
CA PRO A 213 -6.86 -13.76 -13.74
C PRO A 213 -7.70 -14.88 -13.15
N THR A 214 -7.36 -16.13 -13.46
CA THR A 214 -8.01 -17.32 -12.93
C THR A 214 -6.95 -18.18 -12.24
N GLY A 215 -6.54 -19.31 -12.81
CA GLY A 215 -5.60 -20.25 -12.22
C GLY A 215 -4.21 -19.67 -11.98
N LEU A 216 -3.59 -20.05 -10.86
CA LEU A 216 -2.21 -19.71 -10.52
C LEU A 216 -1.38 -20.98 -10.32
N ALA A 217 -0.09 -20.94 -10.68
CA ALA A 217 0.84 -22.03 -10.35
C ALA A 217 2.22 -21.51 -9.94
N TRP A 218 2.91 -22.23 -9.07
CA TRP A 218 4.28 -21.95 -8.69
C TRP A 218 5.22 -23.00 -9.26
N ASP A 219 6.20 -22.59 -10.06
CA ASP A 219 7.15 -23.52 -10.70
C ASP A 219 8.45 -23.75 -9.90
N GLY A 220 8.56 -23.14 -8.70
CA GLY A 220 9.77 -23.11 -7.90
C GLY A 220 10.59 -21.82 -8.03
N ALA A 221 10.34 -21.00 -9.06
CA ALA A 221 11.04 -19.75 -9.31
C ALA A 221 10.15 -18.59 -9.78
N HIS A 222 9.06 -18.90 -10.47
CA HIS A 222 8.11 -17.96 -11.06
C HIS A 222 6.68 -18.32 -10.67
N LEU A 223 5.87 -17.27 -10.56
CA LEU A 223 4.43 -17.42 -10.48
C LEU A 223 3.86 -17.43 -11.90
N TRP A 224 3.01 -18.38 -12.20
CA TRP A 224 2.26 -18.45 -13.45
C TRP A 224 0.82 -18.04 -13.21
N CYS A 225 0.22 -17.34 -14.18
CA CYS A 225 -1.16 -16.90 -14.15
C CYS A 225 -1.84 -17.25 -15.46
N ALA A 226 -2.96 -17.97 -15.40
CA ALA A 226 -3.90 -18.09 -16.49
C ALA A 226 -4.86 -16.90 -16.47
N ASP A 227 -5.29 -16.46 -17.66
CA ASP A 227 -6.27 -15.41 -17.80
C ASP A 227 -7.35 -15.82 -18.80
N PHE A 228 -8.60 -15.77 -18.37
CA PHE A 228 -9.74 -16.22 -19.17
C PHE A 228 -10.03 -15.28 -20.35
N GLU A 229 -10.08 -13.97 -20.11
CA GLU A 229 -10.52 -13.00 -21.10
C GLU A 229 -9.50 -12.82 -22.24
N THR A 230 -8.22 -12.79 -21.90
CA THR A 230 -7.12 -12.70 -22.88
C THR A 230 -6.74 -14.04 -23.47
N ARG A 231 -7.17 -15.16 -22.85
CA ARG A 231 -6.78 -16.54 -23.19
C ARG A 231 -5.26 -16.69 -23.28
N LYS A 232 -4.59 -16.24 -22.22
CA LYS A 232 -3.13 -16.28 -22.12
C LYS A 232 -2.67 -16.96 -20.83
N LEU A 233 -1.47 -17.51 -20.91
CA LEU A 233 -0.63 -17.87 -19.78
C LEU A 233 0.48 -16.84 -19.64
N TYR A 234 0.64 -16.31 -18.43
CA TYR A 234 1.69 -15.37 -18.10
C TYR A 234 2.66 -16.01 -17.09
N ARG A 235 3.95 -15.91 -17.37
CA ARG A 235 5.02 -16.19 -16.40
C ARG A 235 5.44 -14.89 -15.75
N LEU A 236 5.34 -14.79 -14.43
CA LEU A 236 5.56 -13.59 -13.64
C LEU A 236 6.81 -13.71 -12.78
N SER A 237 7.56 -12.62 -12.71
CA SER A 237 8.60 -12.46 -11.71
C SER A 237 7.96 -12.20 -10.35
N VAL A 238 8.56 -12.77 -9.31
CA VAL A 238 8.29 -12.47 -7.90
C VAL A 238 9.54 -11.91 -7.22
N ASP A 239 10.47 -11.33 -7.99
CA ASP A 239 11.71 -10.76 -7.48
C ASP A 239 11.40 -9.59 -6.52
N ARG A 240 12.03 -9.61 -5.34
CA ARG A 240 11.85 -8.67 -4.23
C ARG A 240 13.16 -8.02 -3.81
N ARG A 241 14.15 -7.94 -4.71
CA ARG A 241 15.40 -7.20 -4.46
C ARG A 241 15.14 -5.70 -4.33
N ALA A 242 14.26 -5.18 -5.17
CA ALA A 242 13.74 -3.82 -5.04
C ALA A 242 12.77 -3.77 -3.85
N PRO A 243 12.96 -2.87 -2.88
CA PRO A 243 12.06 -2.80 -1.72
C PRO A 243 10.66 -2.30 -2.10
N TYR A 244 10.55 -1.50 -3.17
CA TYR A 244 9.29 -0.95 -3.66
C TYR A 244 9.35 -0.66 -5.16
N VAL A 245 8.18 -0.45 -5.77
CA VAL A 245 8.02 0.04 -7.16
C VAL A 245 7.34 1.40 -7.18
N ARG A 246 7.75 2.27 -8.12
CA ARG A 246 7.05 3.52 -8.45
C ARG A 246 6.19 3.33 -9.69
N ARG A 247 4.93 3.75 -9.64
CA ARG A 247 3.96 3.67 -10.76
C ARG A 247 3.21 4.98 -10.91
N SER A 248 2.53 5.12 -12.05
CA SER A 248 1.57 6.20 -12.32
C SER A 248 2.14 7.60 -12.01
N PRO A 249 3.27 8.01 -12.62
CA PRO A 249 3.86 9.31 -12.35
C PRO A 249 2.88 10.45 -12.69
N LYS A 250 2.82 11.45 -11.81
CA LYS A 250 1.96 12.63 -11.97
C LYS A 250 2.74 13.90 -11.66
N LYS A 251 2.81 14.84 -12.60
CA LYS A 251 3.48 16.14 -12.40
C LYS A 251 2.49 17.17 -11.93
N GLU A 252 2.77 17.78 -10.79
CA GLU A 252 1.86 18.67 -10.10
C GLU A 252 2.57 19.95 -9.63
N SER A 253 1.83 21.05 -9.64
CA SER A 253 2.16 22.25 -8.87
C SER A 253 1.21 22.34 -7.69
N VAL A 254 1.75 22.55 -6.50
CA VAL A 254 0.96 22.84 -5.31
C VAL A 254 1.42 24.12 -4.65
N VAL A 255 0.47 25.01 -4.38
CA VAL A 255 0.69 26.23 -3.61
C VAL A 255 0.07 26.04 -2.23
N TYR A 256 0.92 25.80 -1.23
CA TYR A 256 0.52 25.80 0.17
C TYR A 256 0.50 27.23 0.69
N ARG A 257 -0.62 27.68 1.26
CA ARG A 257 -0.83 29.07 1.66
C ARG A 257 -1.32 29.16 3.08
N GLU A 258 -0.88 30.22 3.73
CA GLU A 258 -1.35 30.65 5.03
C GLU A 258 -1.73 32.11 5.05
N ALA A 259 -2.79 32.41 5.78
CA ALA A 259 -3.21 33.75 6.13
C ALA A 259 -3.50 33.83 7.62
N TRP A 260 -3.01 34.90 8.24
CA TRP A 260 -3.18 35.20 9.65
C TRP A 260 -3.76 36.58 9.80
N ARG A 261 -4.94 36.69 10.42
CA ARG A 261 -5.62 37.97 10.64
C ARG A 261 -5.90 38.22 12.10
N ASN A 262 -5.63 39.44 12.56
CA ASN A 262 -6.00 39.89 13.89
C ASN A 262 -7.37 40.59 13.87
N PHE A 263 -8.40 39.94 14.41
CA PHE A 263 -9.74 40.50 14.58
C PHE A 263 -9.93 41.24 15.90
N GLY A 264 -8.93 41.22 16.79
CA GLY A 264 -9.02 41.91 18.07
C GLY A 264 -8.57 43.38 18.00
N PRO A 265 -8.97 44.20 18.98
CA PRO A 265 -8.56 45.61 19.07
C PRO A 265 -7.10 45.82 19.53
N GLY A 266 -6.43 44.79 20.06
CA GLY A 266 -5.01 44.81 20.42
C GLY A 266 -4.07 44.61 19.24
N THR A 267 -2.78 44.54 19.50
CA THR A 267 -1.73 44.34 18.48
C THR A 267 -0.97 43.05 18.72
N VAL A 268 -0.79 42.24 17.67
CA VAL A 268 0.12 41.09 17.71
C VAL A 268 1.54 41.61 17.51
N LYS A 269 2.37 41.56 18.55
CA LYS A 269 3.72 42.14 18.57
C LYS A 269 4.71 41.31 17.75
N THR A 270 4.66 39.99 17.89
CA THR A 270 5.43 39.06 17.06
C THR A 270 4.51 37.95 16.58
N LEU A 271 4.69 37.52 15.33
CA LEU A 271 4.06 36.34 14.76
C LEU A 271 5.12 35.60 13.94
N ASP A 272 5.63 34.51 14.50
CA ASP A 272 6.62 33.64 13.90
C ASP A 272 5.89 32.45 13.26
N VAL A 273 5.92 32.36 11.92
CA VAL A 273 5.24 31.33 11.11
C VAL A 273 6.28 30.37 10.54
N TYR A 274 6.02 29.07 10.65
CA TYR A 274 6.89 28.00 10.16
C TYR A 274 6.12 27.13 9.16
N ILE A 275 6.62 27.00 7.93
CA ILE A 275 6.09 26.07 6.92
C ILE A 275 7.11 24.98 6.65
N ALA A 276 6.69 23.71 6.74
CA ALA A 276 7.54 22.56 6.47
C ALA A 276 7.97 22.52 5.01
N VAL A 277 9.27 22.31 4.78
CA VAL A 277 9.85 22.24 3.42
C VAL A 277 9.92 20.78 2.99
N PRO A 278 9.28 20.38 1.87
CA PRO A 278 9.31 19.01 1.39
C PRO A 278 10.71 18.62 0.90
N GLN A 279 10.93 17.31 0.77
CA GLN A 279 12.14 16.71 0.22
C GLN A 279 11.82 15.54 -0.70
N ASP A 280 12.82 15.02 -1.41
CA ASP A 280 12.67 13.80 -2.21
C ASP A 280 12.43 12.59 -1.30
N LEU A 281 11.43 11.77 -1.68
CA LEU A 281 11.03 10.55 -0.97
C LEU A 281 10.64 9.47 -1.99
N PRO A 282 10.44 8.20 -1.59
CA PRO A 282 10.00 7.14 -2.50
C PRO A 282 8.78 7.51 -3.37
N ASN A 283 7.84 8.31 -2.85
CA ASN A 283 6.61 8.72 -3.53
C ASN A 283 6.68 10.07 -4.26
N GLN A 284 7.77 10.83 -4.14
CA GLN A 284 7.84 12.18 -4.73
C GLN A 284 9.25 12.59 -5.12
N THR A 285 9.36 13.37 -6.19
CA THR A 285 10.61 14.00 -6.63
C THR A 285 10.35 15.47 -6.91
N LEU A 286 11.10 16.36 -6.25
CA LEU A 286 10.99 17.80 -6.45
C LEU A 286 11.64 18.19 -7.78
N LEU A 287 10.85 18.83 -8.65
CA LEU A 287 11.31 19.23 -9.99
C LEU A 287 12.11 20.54 -9.96
N ALA A 288 11.98 21.32 -8.89
CA ALA A 288 12.74 22.52 -8.61
C ALA A 288 12.73 22.81 -7.09
N PRO A 289 13.67 23.62 -6.58
CA PRO A 289 13.58 24.12 -5.21
C PRO A 289 12.23 24.82 -4.96
N PRO A 290 11.57 24.58 -3.80
CA PRO A 290 10.34 25.28 -3.46
C PRO A 290 10.50 26.81 -3.50
N ARG A 291 9.49 27.49 -4.02
CA ARG A 291 9.44 28.96 -4.10
C ARG A 291 8.56 29.50 -3.00
N PHE A 292 8.95 30.64 -2.41
CA PHE A 292 8.27 31.20 -1.26
C PHE A 292 7.75 32.60 -1.57
N THR A 293 6.59 32.95 -1.02
CA THR A 293 6.05 34.31 -1.19
C THR A 293 5.32 34.76 0.08
N PRO A 294 5.75 35.87 0.72
CA PRO A 294 7.02 36.56 0.50
C PRO A 294 8.22 35.65 0.83
N GLU A 295 9.44 36.09 0.51
CA GLU A 295 10.65 35.36 0.91
C GLU A 295 10.71 35.19 2.44
N PRO A 296 11.08 33.99 2.95
CA PRO A 296 11.21 33.75 4.39
C PRO A 296 12.38 34.53 4.96
N HIS A 297 12.33 34.80 6.26
CA HIS A 297 13.44 35.40 6.99
C HIS A 297 14.62 34.42 7.13
N GLY A 298 14.35 33.12 7.08
CA GLY A 298 15.37 32.08 7.13
C GLY A 298 14.78 30.68 7.13
N PHE A 299 15.64 29.69 7.34
CA PHE A 299 15.26 28.30 7.51
C PHE A 299 15.80 27.77 8.83
N VAL A 300 15.02 26.90 9.46
CA VAL A 300 15.38 26.21 10.70
C VAL A 300 15.16 24.71 10.52
N THR A 301 15.91 23.89 11.25
CA THR A 301 15.73 22.44 11.27
C THR A 301 15.42 22.03 12.70
N ASP A 302 14.33 21.28 12.87
CA ASP A 302 13.92 20.80 14.19
C ASP A 302 14.70 19.55 14.61
N ARG A 303 14.43 19.04 15.82
CA ARG A 303 15.09 17.83 16.35
C ARG A 303 14.83 16.56 15.55
N TRP A 304 13.81 16.52 14.69
CA TRP A 304 13.49 15.38 13.83
C TRP A 304 14.21 15.44 12.48
N GLY A 305 14.99 16.50 12.23
CA GLY A 305 15.61 16.77 10.95
C GLY A 305 14.67 17.46 9.97
N GLN A 306 13.46 17.86 10.38
CA GLN A 306 12.51 18.54 9.50
C GLN A 306 12.93 19.99 9.29
N ARG A 307 13.19 20.33 8.03
CA ARG A 307 13.51 21.71 7.63
C ARG A 307 12.21 22.52 7.48
N CYS A 308 12.19 23.71 8.04
CA CYS A 308 11.06 24.64 7.97
C CYS A 308 11.52 26.02 7.46
N ALA A 309 10.75 26.62 6.57
CA ALA A 309 10.88 28.03 6.22
C ALA A 309 10.22 28.88 7.32
N HIS A 310 10.86 29.98 7.72
CA HIS A 310 10.46 30.80 8.87
C HIS A 310 10.21 32.25 8.45
N TRP A 311 9.03 32.77 8.77
CA TRP A 311 8.68 34.17 8.64
C TRP A 311 8.46 34.80 9.99
N ARG A 312 8.92 36.05 10.16
CA ARG A 312 8.67 36.86 11.34
C ARG A 312 7.90 38.12 10.97
N PHE A 313 6.61 38.14 11.28
CA PHE A 313 5.79 39.34 11.18
C PHE A 313 5.80 40.09 12.51
N ARG A 314 5.72 41.43 12.45
CA ARG A 314 5.72 42.31 13.62
C ARG A 314 4.55 43.27 13.56
N ASP A 315 4.05 43.61 14.74
CA ASP A 315 3.05 44.66 14.94
C ASP A 315 1.81 44.53 14.03
N VAL A 316 1.25 43.31 13.95
CA VAL A 316 0.01 43.05 13.20
C VAL A 316 -1.18 43.65 13.98
N GLY A 317 -1.60 44.83 13.54
CA GLY A 317 -2.63 45.63 14.17
C GLY A 317 -4.07 45.13 13.92
N PRO A 318 -5.07 45.83 14.48
CA PRO A 318 -6.47 45.46 14.31
C PRO A 318 -6.89 45.40 12.84
N GLY A 319 -7.53 44.30 12.45
CA GLY A 319 -8.02 44.03 11.11
C GLY A 319 -6.95 43.67 10.07
N GLN A 320 -5.66 43.83 10.39
CA GLN A 320 -4.55 43.52 9.49
C GLN A 320 -4.37 42.02 9.30
N GLU A 321 -3.92 41.65 8.11
CA GLU A 321 -3.65 40.29 7.69
C GLU A 321 -2.25 40.19 7.10
N VAL A 322 -1.56 39.10 7.42
CA VAL A 322 -0.28 38.72 6.82
C VAL A 322 -0.39 37.33 6.21
N ARG A 323 0.44 37.06 5.19
CA ARG A 323 0.40 35.83 4.41
C ARG A 323 1.80 35.27 4.20
N ALA A 324 1.87 33.94 4.14
CA ALA A 324 3.05 33.19 3.72
C ALA A 324 2.60 32.03 2.84
N SER A 325 3.34 31.76 1.77
CA SER A 325 3.06 30.64 0.89
C SER A 325 4.33 29.97 0.39
N MET A 326 4.18 28.69 0.04
CA MET A 326 5.19 27.85 -0.59
C MET A 326 4.58 27.21 -1.84
N GLU A 327 5.20 27.43 -3.00
CA GLU A 327 4.92 26.72 -4.25
C GLU A 327 5.93 25.60 -4.45
N VAL A 328 5.42 24.41 -4.75
CA VAL A 328 6.21 23.20 -4.97
C VAL A 328 5.84 22.60 -6.31
N LEU A 329 6.85 22.38 -7.16
CA LEU A 329 6.72 21.60 -8.38
C LEU A 329 7.28 20.20 -8.10
N ALA A 330 6.43 19.18 -8.21
CA ALA A 330 6.81 17.80 -7.89
C ALA A 330 6.28 16.82 -8.93
N GLU A 331 7.00 15.73 -9.13
CA GLU A 331 6.48 14.51 -9.73
C GLU A 331 6.16 13.51 -8.60
N LEU A 332 4.90 13.12 -8.51
CA LEU A 332 4.36 12.20 -7.51
C LEU A 332 4.19 10.81 -8.10
N TYR A 333 4.39 9.79 -7.30
CA TYR A 333 4.32 8.39 -7.70
C TYR A 333 3.45 7.59 -6.73
N GLN A 334 2.72 6.64 -7.29
CA GLN A 334 2.13 5.57 -6.50
C GLN A 334 3.28 4.63 -6.12
N VAL A 335 3.35 4.24 -4.84
CA VAL A 335 4.39 3.36 -4.33
C VAL A 335 3.78 2.11 -3.73
N ARG A 336 4.34 0.95 -4.06
CA ARG A 336 4.04 -0.31 -3.40
C ARG A 336 5.33 -0.96 -2.94
N TRP A 337 5.42 -1.23 -1.66
CA TRP A 337 6.50 -1.98 -1.03
C TRP A 337 6.25 -3.48 -1.09
N PHE A 338 7.32 -4.24 -1.26
CA PHE A 338 7.30 -5.71 -1.38
C PHE A 338 8.19 -6.34 -0.32
N VAL A 339 7.72 -6.34 0.93
CA VAL A 339 8.48 -6.83 2.07
C VAL A 339 8.37 -8.35 2.20
N ASP A 340 9.49 -9.03 2.43
CA ASP A 340 9.50 -10.41 2.89
C ASP A 340 9.77 -10.40 4.40
N PRO A 341 8.78 -10.73 5.26
CA PRO A 341 8.93 -10.63 6.71
C PRO A 341 10.15 -11.37 7.25
N GLU A 342 10.53 -12.48 6.62
CA GLU A 342 11.70 -13.29 7.01
C GLU A 342 13.05 -12.61 6.73
N ARG A 343 13.07 -11.59 5.87
CA ARG A 343 14.28 -10.86 5.45
C ARG A 343 14.41 -9.49 6.12
N VAL A 344 13.43 -9.09 6.93
CA VAL A 344 13.42 -7.80 7.64
C VAL A 344 14.50 -7.71 8.70
N GLY A 345 14.92 -8.83 9.30
CA GLY A 345 15.84 -8.82 10.44
C GLY A 345 15.13 -8.46 11.74
N SER A 346 15.90 -7.98 12.72
CA SER A 346 15.50 -7.79 14.11
C SER A 346 15.62 -6.34 14.57
N LEU A 347 14.94 -6.00 15.68
CA LEU A 347 15.06 -4.68 16.31
C LEU A 347 16.50 -4.30 16.71
N SER A 348 17.36 -5.29 16.95
CA SER A 348 18.75 -5.07 17.35
C SER A 348 19.64 -4.57 16.20
N GLU A 349 19.24 -4.83 14.96
CA GLU A 349 19.95 -4.42 13.74
C GLU A 349 19.59 -3.00 13.30
N ILE A 350 18.57 -2.40 13.90
CA ILE A 350 18.23 -1.00 13.67
C ILE A 350 19.36 -0.12 14.20
N PRO A 351 19.85 0.87 13.42
CA PRO A 351 20.86 1.82 13.88
C PRO A 351 20.47 2.47 15.21
N GLU A 352 21.42 2.53 16.15
CA GLU A 352 21.18 3.02 17.51
C GLU A 352 20.59 4.44 17.52
N GLU A 353 21.07 5.31 16.63
CA GLU A 353 20.56 6.68 16.50
C GLU A 353 19.09 6.69 16.08
N ILE A 354 18.69 5.84 15.12
CA ILE A 354 17.29 5.73 14.69
C ILE A 354 16.44 5.24 15.86
N ARG A 355 16.88 4.18 16.55
CA ARG A 355 16.16 3.66 17.72
C ARG A 355 16.00 4.72 18.80
N ARG A 356 17.08 5.39 19.20
CA ARG A 356 17.06 6.40 20.27
C ARG A 356 16.18 7.61 19.92
N THR A 357 16.17 8.03 18.66
CA THR A 357 15.40 9.20 18.22
C THR A 357 13.93 8.86 18.04
N TYR A 358 13.62 7.76 17.34
CA TYR A 358 12.26 7.45 16.88
C TYR A 358 11.49 6.48 17.78
N THR A 359 11.90 6.34 19.05
CA THR A 359 11.11 5.63 20.09
C THR A 359 10.88 6.50 21.34
N GLN A 360 10.98 7.83 21.21
CA GLN A 360 10.85 8.74 22.34
C GLN A 360 9.38 8.94 22.77
N ASN A 361 9.19 9.21 24.06
CA ASN A 361 7.89 9.65 24.60
C ASN A 361 7.68 11.14 24.28
N ASN A 362 6.44 11.53 24.01
CA ASN A 362 6.06 12.89 23.59
C ASN A 362 4.66 13.26 24.14
N SER A 363 4.25 14.52 24.02
CA SER A 363 3.06 15.08 24.67
C SER A 363 1.75 14.38 24.30
N LYS A 364 1.66 13.81 23.09
CA LYS A 364 0.50 13.04 22.61
C LYS A 364 0.62 11.53 22.78
N LEU A 365 1.80 10.99 23.08
CA LEU A 365 2.03 9.54 23.05
C LEU A 365 1.81 8.88 24.42
N VAL A 366 2.32 9.51 25.49
CA VAL A 366 2.14 9.07 26.89
C VAL A 366 2.44 7.57 27.07
N LEU A 367 3.66 7.15 26.70
CA LEU A 367 4.04 5.73 26.55
C LEU A 367 3.88 4.87 27.83
N ASP A 368 3.96 5.50 29.01
CA ASP A 368 3.84 4.80 30.30
C ASP A 368 2.40 4.63 30.77
N ASP A 369 1.43 5.15 30.01
CA ASP A 369 0.01 4.97 30.33
C ASP A 369 -0.39 3.48 30.27
N PRO A 370 -1.11 2.95 31.28
CA PRO A 370 -1.54 1.55 31.30
C PRO A 370 -2.37 1.12 30.09
N VAL A 371 -3.10 2.03 29.45
CA VAL A 371 -3.88 1.73 28.23
C VAL A 371 -2.95 1.36 27.08
N ILE A 372 -1.89 2.14 26.85
CA ILE A 372 -0.91 1.88 25.79
C ILE A 372 -0.12 0.61 26.09
N ARG A 373 0.36 0.44 27.34
CA ARG A 373 1.14 -0.74 27.73
C ARG A 373 0.35 -2.04 27.54
N ARG A 374 -0.92 -2.05 27.95
CA ARG A 374 -1.81 -3.20 27.76
C ARG A 374 -2.09 -3.47 26.29
N ALA A 375 -2.37 -2.43 25.50
CA ALA A 375 -2.63 -2.59 24.07
C ALA A 375 -1.43 -3.20 23.34
N VAL A 376 -0.20 -2.80 23.69
CA VAL A 376 1.03 -3.39 23.12
C VAL A 376 1.16 -4.88 23.50
N GLU A 377 0.90 -5.23 24.75
CA GLU A 377 0.94 -6.63 25.21
C GLU A 377 -0.10 -7.49 24.50
N GLU A 378 -1.34 -7.01 24.42
CA GLU A 378 -2.46 -7.67 23.73
C GLU A 378 -2.21 -7.83 22.23
N ALA A 379 -1.69 -6.79 21.56
CA ALA A 379 -1.42 -6.84 20.13
C ALA A 379 -0.26 -7.77 19.79
N LEU A 380 0.84 -7.72 20.54
CA LEU A 380 2.08 -8.38 20.13
C LEU A 380 2.17 -9.83 20.61
N GLY A 381 1.68 -10.16 21.81
CA GLY A 381 1.80 -11.51 22.37
C GLY A 381 3.24 -12.05 22.42
N GLY A 382 4.25 -11.16 22.47
CA GLY A 382 5.68 -11.51 22.42
C GLY A 382 6.32 -11.52 21.02
N GLU A 383 5.62 -11.07 19.98
CA GLU A 383 6.18 -10.86 18.65
C GLU A 383 7.43 -9.95 18.67
N LYS A 384 8.45 -10.32 17.89
CA LYS A 384 9.73 -9.59 17.82
C LYS A 384 10.16 -9.23 16.40
N ASN A 385 9.52 -9.80 15.38
CA ASN A 385 9.80 -9.43 14.00
C ASN A 385 9.21 -8.03 13.73
N PRO A 386 10.01 -7.02 13.34
CA PRO A 386 9.53 -5.64 13.18
C PRO A 386 8.34 -5.50 12.21
N PHE A 387 8.28 -6.30 11.15
CA PHE A 387 7.15 -6.29 10.22
C PHE A 387 5.88 -6.81 10.88
N TRP A 388 5.96 -7.96 11.56
CA TRP A 388 4.82 -8.53 12.26
C TRP A 388 4.38 -7.69 13.45
N MET A 389 5.31 -7.00 14.12
CA MET A 389 4.97 -6.02 15.14
C MET A 389 4.13 -4.88 14.56
N ALA A 390 4.58 -4.27 13.46
CA ALA A 390 3.85 -3.20 12.79
C ALA A 390 2.47 -3.68 12.31
N TRP A 391 2.40 -4.88 11.72
CA TRP A 391 1.15 -5.47 11.23
C TRP A 391 0.17 -5.74 12.37
N LYS A 392 0.62 -6.38 13.46
CA LYS A 392 -0.22 -6.70 14.62
C LYS A 392 -0.73 -5.44 15.34
N ILE A 393 0.12 -4.43 15.51
CA ILE A 393 -0.28 -3.14 16.09
C ILE A 393 -1.32 -2.46 15.19
N ASN A 394 -1.06 -2.39 13.88
CA ASN A 394 -1.99 -1.80 12.92
C ASN A 394 -3.36 -2.49 12.95
N ARG A 395 -3.37 -3.83 12.94
CA ARG A 395 -4.59 -4.64 13.00
C ARG A 395 -5.33 -4.42 14.32
N HIS A 396 -4.62 -4.41 15.45
CA HIS A 396 -5.23 -4.15 16.77
C HIS A 396 -5.92 -2.77 16.82
N ILE A 397 -5.32 -1.75 16.21
CA ILE A 397 -5.92 -0.41 16.11
C ILE A 397 -7.20 -0.46 15.26
N GLN A 398 -7.17 -1.08 14.09
CA GLN A 398 -8.33 -1.20 13.18
C GLN A 398 -9.48 -2.03 13.79
N GLU A 399 -9.19 -2.94 14.72
CA GLU A 399 -10.23 -3.69 15.45
C GLU A 399 -10.91 -2.86 16.55
N LYS A 400 -10.18 -1.92 17.14
CA LYS A 400 -10.59 -1.20 18.35
C LYS A 400 -11.06 0.21 18.08
N MET A 401 -10.72 0.75 16.91
CA MET A 401 -11.02 2.11 16.50
C MET A 401 -11.86 2.12 15.23
N HIS A 402 -12.68 3.15 15.09
CA HIS A 402 -13.33 3.50 13.82
C HIS A 402 -13.05 4.96 13.47
N TYR A 403 -12.90 5.23 12.16
CA TYR A 403 -12.60 6.57 11.69
C TYR A 403 -13.76 7.54 11.95
N GLU A 404 -13.43 8.66 12.59
CA GLU A 404 -14.37 9.75 12.81
C GLU A 404 -13.63 11.09 12.73
N LEU A 405 -14.13 12.02 11.93
CA LEU A 405 -13.53 13.35 11.83
C LEU A 405 -13.95 14.21 13.03
N VAL A 406 -13.33 13.95 14.18
CA VAL A 406 -13.55 14.69 15.43
C VAL A 406 -12.43 15.70 15.68
N GLY A 407 -12.79 16.87 16.23
CA GLY A 407 -11.82 17.86 16.70
C GLY A 407 -11.18 17.45 18.03
N GLY A 408 -10.00 17.99 18.35
CA GLY A 408 -9.41 17.91 19.70
C GLY A 408 -8.02 17.27 19.80
N TRP A 409 -7.62 16.45 18.82
CA TRP A 409 -6.30 15.77 18.76
C TRP A 409 -5.85 15.30 20.14
N ASN A 410 -6.65 14.42 20.76
CA ASN A 410 -6.42 13.97 22.13
C ASN A 410 -5.16 13.10 22.22
N VAL A 411 -4.66 12.91 23.43
CA VAL A 411 -3.52 12.01 23.67
C VAL A 411 -3.90 10.55 23.33
N ALA A 412 -2.94 9.78 22.84
CA ALA A 412 -3.10 8.40 22.39
C ALA A 412 -3.89 7.50 23.35
N PRO A 413 -3.62 7.45 24.68
CA PRO A 413 -4.42 6.61 25.58
C PRO A 413 -5.89 7.01 25.64
N THR A 414 -6.20 8.31 25.56
CA THR A 414 -7.60 8.79 25.52
C THR A 414 -8.28 8.41 24.22
N VAL A 415 -7.58 8.55 23.08
CA VAL A 415 -8.09 8.16 21.76
C VAL A 415 -8.39 6.66 21.71
N LEU A 416 -7.42 5.84 22.12
CA LEU A 416 -7.58 4.38 22.11
C LEU A 416 -8.71 3.93 23.05
N SER A 417 -8.83 4.54 24.23
CA SER A 417 -9.95 4.26 25.15
C SER A 417 -11.30 4.65 24.56
N ARG A 418 -11.36 5.74 23.78
CA ARG A 418 -12.58 6.22 23.12
C ARG A 418 -12.99 5.31 21.96
N GLY A 419 -12.02 4.73 21.24
CA GLY A 419 -12.27 3.85 20.10
C GLY A 419 -12.74 4.59 18.84
N SER A 420 -12.53 5.91 18.75
CA SER A 420 -12.76 6.68 17.51
C SER A 420 -11.70 7.76 17.34
N GLY A 421 -11.42 8.19 16.11
CA GLY A 421 -10.53 9.32 15.87
C GLY A 421 -10.26 9.67 14.41
N SER A 422 -9.65 10.83 14.21
CA SER A 422 -9.17 11.29 12.90
C SER A 422 -7.86 10.63 12.48
N CYS A 423 -7.38 10.85 11.25
CA CYS A 423 -6.09 10.31 10.79
C CYS A 423 -4.90 10.74 11.67
N SER A 424 -4.98 11.92 12.30
CA SER A 424 -4.02 12.35 13.31
C SER A 424 -4.06 11.50 14.57
N GLU A 425 -5.24 11.22 15.08
CA GLU A 425 -5.40 10.46 16.32
C GLU A 425 -5.05 8.98 16.13
N TYR A 426 -5.39 8.39 14.98
CA TYR A 426 -4.89 7.08 14.56
C TYR A 426 -3.35 7.05 14.52
N THR A 427 -2.73 8.09 13.95
CA THR A 427 -1.27 8.22 13.90
C THR A 427 -0.67 8.31 15.30
N PHE A 428 -1.29 9.02 16.25
CA PHE A 428 -0.80 9.11 17.62
C PHE A 428 -0.83 7.76 18.34
N VAL A 429 -1.92 7.00 18.19
CA VAL A 429 -2.04 5.67 18.79
C VAL A 429 -1.01 4.71 18.18
N MET A 430 -0.87 4.69 16.85
CA MET A 430 0.11 3.86 16.16
C MET A 430 1.55 4.19 16.59
N LEU A 431 1.91 5.48 16.65
CA LEU A 431 3.23 5.89 17.16
C LEU A 431 3.43 5.50 18.62
N ALA A 432 2.44 5.71 19.48
CA ALA A 432 2.54 5.39 20.90
C ALA A 432 2.79 3.88 21.11
N MET A 433 2.03 3.03 20.42
CA MET A 433 2.19 1.58 20.51
C MET A 433 3.53 1.12 19.92
N CYS A 434 3.96 1.66 18.77
CA CYS A 434 5.26 1.34 18.19
C CYS A 434 6.41 1.73 19.12
N HIS A 435 6.41 2.97 19.62
CA HIS A 435 7.48 3.46 20.50
C HIS A 435 7.52 2.70 21.82
N ALA A 436 6.36 2.40 22.42
CA ALA A 436 6.28 1.60 23.65
C ALA A 436 6.76 0.15 23.45
N ALA A 437 6.63 -0.38 22.23
CA ALA A 437 7.18 -1.69 21.82
C ALA A 437 8.67 -1.64 21.42
N GLY A 438 9.29 -0.45 21.38
CA GLY A 438 10.65 -0.26 20.91
C GLY A 438 10.82 -0.36 19.39
N LEU A 439 9.72 -0.33 18.63
CA LEU A 439 9.71 -0.26 17.17
C LEU A 439 9.82 1.21 16.73
N PRO A 440 10.91 1.64 16.08
CA PRO A 440 11.08 3.03 15.68
C PRO A 440 10.09 3.42 14.60
N ALA A 441 9.41 4.54 14.82
CA ALA A 441 8.39 5.04 13.92
C ALA A 441 8.42 6.57 13.84
N ARG A 442 7.93 7.10 12.73
CA ARG A 442 7.72 8.55 12.52
C ARG A 442 6.40 8.75 11.80
N TYR A 443 5.83 9.93 11.85
CA TYR A 443 4.70 10.30 11.01
C TYR A 443 5.15 11.03 9.74
N ALA A 444 4.37 10.88 8.69
CA ALA A 444 4.44 11.69 7.48
C ALA A 444 3.18 12.56 7.38
N GLY A 445 3.35 13.88 7.28
CA GLY A 445 2.27 14.85 7.07
C GLY A 445 2.28 15.36 5.62
N SER A 446 1.09 15.48 5.02
CA SER A 446 0.96 15.78 3.60
C SER A 446 -0.11 16.81 3.28
N VAL A 447 0.07 17.46 2.13
CA VAL A 447 -0.99 18.11 1.38
C VAL A 447 -1.54 17.09 0.37
N VAL A 448 -2.86 17.09 0.15
CA VAL A 448 -3.55 15.99 -0.55
C VAL A 448 -4.32 16.50 -1.76
N ILE A 449 -4.25 15.79 -2.89
CA ILE A 449 -5.17 16.03 -4.02
C ILE A 449 -6.59 15.54 -3.62
N ARG A 450 -7.61 16.38 -3.84
CA ARG A 450 -9.01 16.12 -3.45
C ARG A 450 -9.93 16.09 -4.68
N GLY A 451 -10.39 14.90 -5.06
CA GLY A 451 -11.22 14.74 -6.26
C GLY A 451 -10.38 14.84 -7.53
N ASP A 452 -10.61 15.89 -8.32
CA ASP A 452 -9.85 16.13 -9.56
C ASP A 452 -8.41 16.60 -9.26
N ASP A 453 -7.51 16.40 -10.23
CA ASP A 453 -6.09 16.80 -10.09
C ASP A 453 -5.95 18.31 -9.75
N ALA A 454 -6.80 19.17 -10.33
CA ALA A 454 -6.95 20.56 -9.90
C ALA A 454 -7.93 20.63 -8.73
N SER A 455 -7.40 20.79 -7.51
CA SER A 455 -8.21 20.73 -6.28
C SER A 455 -7.68 21.63 -5.16
N ARG A 456 -8.50 21.76 -4.12
CA ARG A 456 -8.16 22.48 -2.88
C ARG A 456 -8.23 21.53 -1.70
N ASP A 457 -7.23 21.59 -0.83
CA ASP A 457 -7.16 20.81 0.40
C ASP A 457 -6.93 21.73 1.61
N ASP A 458 -7.85 21.69 2.57
CA ASP A 458 -7.75 22.39 3.85
C ASP A 458 -7.86 21.43 5.05
N VAL A 459 -7.87 20.11 4.78
CA VAL A 459 -7.97 19.04 5.79
C VAL A 459 -6.63 18.35 6.02
N PHE A 460 -5.85 18.13 4.94
CA PHE A 460 -4.59 17.40 4.96
C PHE A 460 -4.74 15.91 5.31
N HIS A 461 -3.62 15.19 5.35
CA HIS A 461 -3.59 13.79 5.78
C HIS A 461 -2.23 13.44 6.38
N ARG A 462 -2.22 12.47 7.30
CA ARG A 462 -0.99 11.93 7.88
C ARG A 462 -1.14 10.46 8.22
N TRP A 463 -0.01 9.78 8.22
CA TRP A 463 0.13 8.36 8.55
C TRP A 463 1.48 8.11 9.23
N VAL A 464 1.78 6.84 9.52
CA VAL A 464 3.03 6.41 10.17
C VAL A 464 3.98 5.76 9.16
N GLU A 465 5.27 5.97 9.30
CA GLU A 465 6.32 5.18 8.69
C GLU A 465 7.08 4.45 9.79
N VAL A 466 7.18 3.12 9.69
CA VAL A 466 7.95 2.28 10.61
C VAL A 466 9.31 1.95 10.01
N TYR A 467 10.37 1.93 10.81
CA TYR A 467 11.69 1.55 10.31
C TYR A 467 11.84 0.03 10.33
N LEU A 468 11.91 -0.58 9.15
CA LEU A 468 12.19 -2.00 8.97
C LEU A 468 13.67 -2.18 8.61
N PRO A 469 14.48 -2.95 9.37
CA PRO A 469 15.84 -3.25 8.94
C PRO A 469 15.85 -3.88 7.54
N ASN A 470 16.93 -3.66 6.79
CA ASN A 470 17.10 -4.02 5.37
C ASN A 470 16.15 -3.34 4.35
N TYR A 471 15.08 -2.66 4.80
CA TYR A 471 14.09 -2.01 3.93
C TYR A 471 14.02 -0.48 4.11
N GLY A 472 14.23 0.03 5.32
CA GLY A 472 14.13 1.45 5.66
C GLY A 472 12.73 1.86 6.14
N TRP A 473 12.33 3.09 5.83
CA TRP A 473 11.04 3.66 6.27
C TRP A 473 9.87 3.11 5.44
N PHE A 474 9.09 2.23 6.05
CA PHE A 474 7.95 1.54 5.46
C PHE A 474 6.63 2.21 5.87
N PRO A 475 5.80 2.65 4.91
CA PRO A 475 4.57 3.39 5.21
C PRO A 475 3.46 2.46 5.71
N VAL A 476 2.76 2.91 6.76
CA VAL A 476 1.60 2.26 7.37
C VAL A 476 0.55 3.33 7.67
N ASP A 477 -0.57 3.30 6.95
CA ASP A 477 -1.70 4.19 7.21
C ASP A 477 -2.86 3.42 7.87
N PRO A 478 -2.92 3.43 9.21
CA PRO A 478 -3.95 2.71 9.95
C PRO A 478 -5.36 3.26 9.70
N SER A 479 -5.47 4.55 9.36
CA SER A 479 -6.76 5.21 9.09
C SER A 479 -7.26 4.99 7.67
N GLY A 480 -6.36 5.00 6.68
CA GLY A 480 -6.70 4.67 5.30
C GLY A 480 -7.05 3.19 5.13
N GLY A 481 -6.37 2.31 5.87
CA GLY A 481 -6.63 0.87 5.86
C GLY A 481 -7.74 0.39 6.80
N ASP A 482 -8.49 1.29 7.43
CA ASP A 482 -9.61 0.95 8.33
C ASP A 482 -10.79 0.35 7.53
N SER A 483 -10.63 -0.91 7.13
CA SER A 483 -11.59 -1.66 6.33
C SER A 483 -11.67 -3.11 6.82
N PRO A 484 -12.88 -3.70 6.85
CA PRO A 484 -13.06 -5.12 7.12
C PRO A 484 -12.62 -6.01 5.94
N VAL A 485 -12.27 -5.45 4.78
CA VAL A 485 -11.76 -6.21 3.63
C VAL A 485 -10.23 -6.30 3.68
N PRO A 486 -9.63 -7.50 3.75
CA PRO A 486 -8.19 -7.66 3.91
C PRO A 486 -7.33 -6.95 2.86
N ALA A 487 -7.74 -6.98 1.59
CA ALA A 487 -7.05 -6.31 0.48
C ALA A 487 -7.09 -4.79 0.60
N GLU A 488 -8.21 -4.22 1.05
CA GLU A 488 -8.32 -2.77 1.26
C GLU A 488 -7.44 -2.32 2.43
N SER A 489 -7.40 -3.08 3.53
CA SER A 489 -6.46 -2.80 4.63
C SER A 489 -5.00 -2.91 4.17
N ALA A 490 -4.63 -3.98 3.46
CA ALA A 490 -3.28 -4.18 2.94
C ALA A 490 -2.88 -3.15 1.87
N ALA A 491 -3.85 -2.51 1.20
CA ALA A 491 -3.56 -1.44 0.27
C ALA A 491 -2.86 -0.24 0.96
N PHE A 492 -3.05 -0.05 2.27
CA PHE A 492 -2.45 1.01 3.08
C PHE A 492 -1.31 0.55 3.99
N PHE A 493 -0.93 -0.73 3.90
CA PHE A 493 0.24 -1.30 4.57
C PHE A 493 1.35 -1.52 3.52
N GLY A 494 2.30 -0.59 3.44
CA GLY A 494 3.32 -0.56 2.40
C GLY A 494 2.85 0.03 1.07
N GLY A 495 1.68 0.68 1.03
CA GLY A 495 1.14 1.33 -0.16
C GLY A 495 0.91 2.83 0.06
N LEU A 496 1.25 3.63 -0.95
CA LEU A 496 0.94 5.07 -0.99
C LEU A 496 0.46 5.44 -2.40
N ASP A 497 -0.59 6.25 -2.45
CA ASP A 497 -1.16 6.77 -3.70
C ASP A 497 -0.39 8.02 -4.18
N ASN A 498 -0.46 8.34 -5.48
CA ASN A 498 0.23 9.48 -6.09
C ASN A 498 -0.47 10.85 -5.84
N ARG A 499 -1.32 10.93 -4.83
CA ARG A 499 -2.09 12.12 -4.42
C ARG A 499 -1.49 12.92 -3.28
N PHE A 500 -0.35 12.50 -2.73
CA PHE A 500 0.25 13.09 -1.53
C PHE A 500 1.54 13.82 -1.86
N LEU A 501 1.62 15.11 -1.52
CA LEU A 501 2.91 15.78 -1.29
C LEU A 501 3.19 15.75 0.21
N ILE A 502 4.16 14.93 0.61
CA ILE A 502 4.67 14.88 1.97
C ILE A 502 5.55 16.12 2.19
N THR A 503 5.19 16.94 3.18
CA THR A 503 5.95 18.13 3.56
C THR A 503 6.69 17.94 4.88
N THR A 504 6.14 17.09 5.76
CA THR A 504 6.61 16.95 7.14
C THR A 504 6.91 15.51 7.47
N LEU A 505 8.06 15.28 8.11
CA LEU A 505 8.43 14.06 8.78
C LEU A 505 8.78 14.39 10.23
N GLY A 506 8.13 13.74 11.19
CA GLY A 506 8.39 13.97 12.62
C GLY A 506 8.03 12.75 13.45
N ALA A 507 8.42 12.70 14.72
CA ALA A 507 8.10 11.55 15.59
C ALA A 507 7.45 11.96 16.93
N GLY A 508 7.09 13.23 17.05
CA GLY A 508 6.64 13.84 18.29
C GLY A 508 6.44 15.33 18.15
N ASP A 509 6.34 16.01 19.29
CA ASP A 509 6.31 17.48 19.32
C ASP A 509 7.54 18.05 18.59
N SER A 510 7.31 19.03 17.74
CA SER A 510 8.35 19.82 17.07
C SER A 510 8.43 21.22 17.70
N GLU A 511 9.64 21.76 17.88
CA GLU A 511 9.84 23.14 18.34
C GLU A 511 9.29 24.17 17.35
N THR A 512 9.14 23.79 16.08
CA THR A 512 8.61 24.64 15.02
C THR A 512 7.16 24.27 14.70
N LEU A 513 6.89 23.00 14.43
CA LEU A 513 5.59 22.53 13.92
C LEU A 513 4.63 22.04 15.00
N GLY A 514 5.07 21.87 16.26
CA GLY A 514 4.25 21.22 17.28
C GLY A 514 3.81 19.83 16.81
N TRP A 515 2.50 19.60 16.72
CA TRP A 515 1.89 18.39 16.13
C TRP A 515 1.17 18.63 14.80
N ASP A 516 1.24 19.85 14.25
CA ASP A 516 0.56 20.20 13.01
C ASP A 516 1.15 19.49 11.77
N TYR A 517 0.37 19.45 10.70
CA TYR A 517 0.71 18.74 9.46
C TYR A 517 1.83 19.40 8.66
N ASN A 518 1.60 20.65 8.25
CA ASN A 518 2.40 21.31 7.21
C ASN A 518 2.99 22.64 7.72
N SER A 519 2.45 23.16 8.82
CA SER A 519 2.86 24.44 9.37
C SER A 519 2.28 24.74 10.74
N ASN A 520 2.93 25.66 11.44
CA ASN A 520 2.50 26.16 12.74
C ASN A 520 2.97 27.60 12.94
N ALA A 521 2.40 28.32 13.90
CA ALA A 521 2.90 29.63 14.29
C ALA A 521 2.81 29.89 15.79
N ALA A 522 3.72 30.75 16.26
CA ALA A 522 3.73 31.28 17.61
C ALA A 522 3.63 32.80 17.58
N TRP A 523 2.89 33.39 18.51
CA TRP A 523 2.73 34.84 18.55
C TRP A 523 2.69 35.41 19.96
N THR A 524 3.10 36.67 20.09
CA THR A 524 2.96 37.48 21.31
C THR A 524 2.09 38.69 21.01
N ALA A 525 1.40 39.25 22.00
CA ALA A 525 0.48 40.34 21.78
C ALA A 525 0.45 41.35 22.93
N MET A 526 -0.01 42.55 22.61
CA MET A 526 -0.31 43.63 23.56
C MET A 526 -1.80 43.98 23.46
N GLY A 527 -2.51 43.86 24.58
CA GLY A 527 -3.96 44.06 24.64
C GLY A 527 -4.77 42.83 24.18
N ARG A 528 -6.07 43.02 23.94
CA ARG A 528 -6.99 41.95 23.54
C ARG A 528 -6.86 41.67 22.04
N VAL A 529 -6.22 40.58 21.66
CA VAL A 529 -6.15 40.13 20.26
C VAL A 529 -7.06 38.94 20.00
N LYS A 530 -7.45 38.74 18.74
CA LYS A 530 -8.13 37.53 18.26
C LYS A 530 -7.50 37.14 16.94
N VAL A 531 -6.53 36.23 16.98
CA VAL A 531 -5.82 35.78 15.79
C VAL A 531 -6.55 34.60 15.18
N GLN A 532 -6.86 34.68 13.89
CA GLN A 532 -7.43 33.58 13.13
C GLN A 532 -6.48 33.19 11.99
N GLN A 533 -6.30 31.88 11.83
CA GLN A 533 -5.50 31.27 10.77
C GLN A 533 -6.43 30.67 9.71
N TRP A 534 -6.01 30.77 8.45
CA TRP A 534 -6.49 29.92 7.37
C TRP A 534 -5.29 29.30 6.67
N LYS A 535 -5.40 28.00 6.37
CA LYS A 535 -4.38 27.24 5.65
C LYS A 535 -5.03 26.36 4.59
N ASP A 536 -4.46 26.35 3.40
CA ASP A 536 -4.89 25.45 2.32
C ASP A 536 -3.76 25.13 1.34
N GLY A 537 -3.91 24.02 0.63
CA GLY A 537 -3.11 23.65 -0.54
C GLY A 537 -3.96 23.76 -1.80
N LEU A 538 -3.48 24.50 -2.79
CA LEU A 538 -4.07 24.56 -4.11
C LEU A 538 -3.25 23.74 -5.10
N TRP A 539 -3.86 22.74 -5.70
CA TRP A 539 -3.26 21.86 -6.69
C TRP A 539 -3.59 22.32 -8.11
N SER A 540 -2.62 22.14 -9.00
CA SER A 540 -2.78 22.40 -10.44
C SER A 540 -1.90 21.44 -11.23
N PRO A 541 -2.47 20.68 -12.18
CA PRO A 541 -1.70 19.81 -13.06
C PRO A 541 -0.57 20.57 -13.76
N SER A 542 0.65 20.07 -13.65
CA SER A 542 1.81 20.66 -14.32
C SER A 542 2.05 19.95 -15.66
N GLY A 543 2.02 20.71 -16.75
CA GLY A 543 2.37 20.21 -18.09
C GLY A 543 1.23 19.58 -18.91
N LYS A 544 0.01 19.42 -18.37
CA LYS A 544 -1.18 19.11 -19.19
C LYS A 544 -1.86 20.41 -19.64
N LYS A 545 -1.93 20.66 -20.95
CA LYS A 545 -2.92 21.61 -21.48
C LYS A 545 -4.30 21.00 -21.24
N SER A 546 -5.22 21.75 -20.64
CA SER A 546 -6.61 21.31 -20.52
C SER A 546 -7.18 21.14 -21.93
N GLU A 547 -7.43 19.90 -22.36
CA GLU A 547 -8.32 19.69 -23.48
C GLU A 547 -9.75 19.79 -22.95
N PRO A 548 -10.59 20.71 -23.48
CA PRO A 548 -11.98 20.74 -23.10
C PRO A 548 -12.61 19.38 -23.43
N ARG A 549 -13.40 18.84 -22.49
CA ARG A 549 -14.22 17.66 -22.78
C ARG A 549 -15.03 17.94 -24.05
N PRO A 550 -15.11 17.00 -25.01
CA PRO A 550 -16.01 17.15 -26.14
C PRO A 550 -17.41 17.48 -25.59
N VAL A 551 -17.95 18.61 -26.02
CA VAL A 551 -19.34 18.96 -25.72
C VAL A 551 -20.18 17.87 -26.37
N GLY A 552 -20.70 16.97 -25.54
CA GLY A 552 -21.67 15.98 -25.99
C GLY A 552 -22.84 16.73 -26.62
N THR A 553 -23.13 16.40 -27.88
CA THR A 553 -24.38 16.77 -28.54
C THR A 553 -25.56 16.44 -27.62
N PRO A 554 -26.57 17.31 -27.48
CA PRO A 554 -27.72 17.05 -26.61
C PRO A 554 -28.52 15.87 -27.18
N GLY A 555 -28.22 14.66 -26.69
CA GLY A 555 -29.04 13.47 -26.85
C GLY A 555 -30.19 13.54 -25.85
N GLY A 556 -31.42 13.52 -26.37
CA GLY A 556 -32.65 13.78 -25.62
C GLY A 556 -32.84 12.89 -24.41
N LEU A 557 -33.37 13.52 -23.35
CA LEU A 557 -34.11 12.85 -22.29
C LEU A 557 -35.32 12.15 -22.90
N SER A 558 -35.33 10.82 -22.94
CA SER A 558 -36.56 10.04 -22.97
C SER A 558 -36.84 9.57 -21.54
N CYS A 559 -37.78 10.23 -20.88
CA CYS A 559 -38.44 9.73 -19.69
C CYS A 559 -39.29 8.53 -20.09
N GLU A 560 -39.05 7.35 -19.51
CA GLU A 560 -40.07 6.30 -19.48
C GLU A 560 -40.96 6.50 -18.24
N PRO A 561 -42.29 6.50 -18.38
CA PRO A 561 -43.20 6.50 -17.25
C PRO A 561 -43.34 5.07 -16.72
N GLY A 562 -43.23 4.93 -15.40
CA GLY A 562 -43.51 3.68 -14.71
C GLY A 562 -44.95 3.21 -14.91
N THR A 563 -45.10 1.90 -15.05
CA THR A 563 -46.38 1.21 -14.90
C THR A 563 -46.33 0.41 -13.61
N GLY A 564 -47.21 0.76 -12.67
CA GLY A 564 -47.63 -0.15 -11.63
C GLY A 564 -48.55 -1.23 -12.21
N ASP A 565 -48.31 -2.47 -11.83
CA ASP A 565 -49.15 -3.27 -10.92
C ASP A 565 -48.30 -4.38 -10.30
#